data_AF-A0A1M6A6C3-F1
#
_entry.id   AF-A0A1M6A6C3-F1
#
_cell.length_a   1.000
_cell.length_b   1.000
_cell.length_c   1.000
_cell.angle_alpha   90.00
_cell.angle_beta   90.00
_cell.angle_gamma   90.00
#
_symmetry.space_group_name_H-M   'P 1'
#
loop_
_entity.id
_entity.type
_entity.pdbx_description
1 polymer ?
#
loop_
_entity_poly.entity_id
_entity_poly.type
_entity_poly.pdbx_seq_one_letter_code
_entity_poly.pdbx_strand_id
1 'polypeptide(L)'
;MVEWDMDNFRLISGKSLRLQQLVQLMELEMTYINQIYKLLGGLLHEPRIVEHSGFGEFLQQYYLLAQHHFTGIGFSKALDMVQIYHYAFLENLMDDHVLAAAEHLEEAIRQLETVMNDFGLQHNAQLVLISQSFNMAEEVQFKIIEGMDQLLNLLRHEQVYH
;
A
#
# COMPACT_ATOMS: atom_id res chain seq x y z
N MET A 1 8.54 -32.50 -32.11
CA MET A 1 7.45 -32.45 -31.13
C MET A 1 8.01 -31.64 -29.98
N VAL A 2 7.57 -30.39 -29.81
CA VAL A 2 8.05 -29.55 -28.71
C VAL A 2 7.34 -30.08 -27.47
N GLU A 3 8.09 -30.74 -26.59
CA GLU A 3 7.62 -31.07 -25.25
C GLU A 3 7.43 -29.73 -24.54
N TRP A 4 6.18 -29.27 -24.45
CA TRP A 4 5.86 -28.11 -23.65
C TRP A 4 6.11 -28.51 -22.20
N ASP A 5 7.06 -27.82 -21.56
CA ASP A 5 7.33 -27.96 -20.14
C ASP A 5 6.11 -27.43 -19.36
N MET A 6 5.16 -28.34 -19.11
CA MET A 6 3.90 -28.06 -18.44
C MET A 6 4.11 -27.58 -17.00
N ASP A 7 5.23 -27.94 -16.39
CA ASP A 7 5.58 -27.53 -15.03
C ASP A 7 6.04 -26.08 -15.02
N ASN A 8 6.88 -25.67 -15.97
CA ASN A 8 7.27 -24.28 -16.15
C ASN A 8 6.07 -23.39 -16.53
N PHE A 9 5.17 -23.86 -17.38
CA PHE A 9 3.92 -23.14 -17.70
C PHE A 9 3.03 -22.93 -16.47
N ARG A 10 2.84 -23.97 -15.63
CA ARG A 10 2.07 -23.87 -14.38
C ARG A 10 2.71 -22.91 -13.38
N LEU A 11 4.03 -22.91 -13.30
CA LEU A 11 4.80 -22.04 -12.41
C LEU A 11 4.64 -20.56 -12.79
N ILE A 12 4.81 -20.23 -14.08
CA ILE A 12 4.63 -18.86 -14.61
C ILE A 12 3.18 -18.40 -14.42
N SER A 13 2.22 -19.26 -14.72
CA SER A 13 0.78 -18.97 -14.52
C SER A 13 0.45 -18.70 -13.04
N GLY A 14 1.00 -19.49 -12.12
CA GLY A 14 0.82 -19.30 -10.68
C GLY A 14 1.43 -18.00 -10.16
N LYS A 15 2.61 -17.60 -10.64
CA LYS A 15 3.26 -16.33 -10.28
C LYS A 15 2.47 -15.13 -10.78
N SER A 16 2.02 -15.17 -12.03
CA SER A 16 1.17 -14.13 -12.61
C SER A 16 -0.13 -13.96 -11.82
N LEU A 17 -0.79 -15.07 -11.46
CA LEU A 17 -2.02 -15.00 -10.66
C LEU A 17 -1.79 -14.33 -9.30
N ARG A 18 -0.70 -14.67 -8.61
CA ARG A 18 -0.35 -14.06 -7.31
C ARG A 18 -0.02 -12.58 -7.44
N LEU A 19 0.71 -12.19 -8.48
CA LEU A 19 1.00 -10.77 -8.73
C LEU A 19 -0.28 -9.99 -9.08
N GLN A 20 -1.20 -10.58 -9.85
CA GLN A 20 -2.50 -9.98 -10.13
C GLN A 20 -3.34 -9.80 -8.87
N GLN A 21 -3.36 -10.77 -7.97
CA GLN A 21 -4.02 -10.65 -6.67
C GLN A 21 -3.41 -9.52 -5.84
N LEU A 22 -2.08 -9.36 -5.85
CA LEU A 22 -1.40 -8.24 -5.21
C LEU A 22 -1.80 -6.90 -5.82
N VAL A 23 -1.82 -6.78 -7.15
CA VAL A 23 -2.27 -5.57 -7.84
C VAL A 23 -3.71 -5.22 -7.45
N GLN A 24 -4.61 -6.21 -7.36
CA GLN A 24 -6.00 -5.98 -6.92
C GLN A 24 -6.09 -5.45 -5.49
N LEU A 25 -5.26 -5.96 -4.57
CA LEU A 25 -5.18 -5.45 -3.21
C LEU A 25 -4.65 -4.01 -3.18
N MET A 26 -3.60 -3.70 -3.94
CA MET A 26 -3.08 -2.34 -4.03
C MET A 26 -4.10 -1.36 -4.63
N GLU A 27 -4.89 -1.79 -5.62
CA GLU A 27 -6.00 -1.00 -6.16
C GLU A 27 -7.13 -0.78 -5.15
N LEU A 28 -7.43 -1.79 -4.33
CA LEU A 28 -8.38 -1.64 -3.22
C LEU A 28 -7.88 -0.63 -2.19
N GLU A 29 -6.62 -0.72 -1.76
CA GLU A 29 -6.03 0.24 -0.83
C GLU A 29 -6.02 1.67 -1.40
N MET A 30 -5.73 1.82 -2.70
CA MET A 30 -5.81 3.10 -3.39
C MET A 30 -7.21 3.71 -3.35
N THR A 31 -8.26 2.88 -3.27
CA THR A 31 -9.63 3.37 -3.09
C THR A 31 -9.80 4.05 -1.73
N TYR A 32 -9.22 3.50 -0.66
CA TYR A 32 -9.24 4.10 0.67
C TYR A 32 -8.35 5.35 0.76
N ILE A 33 -7.15 5.33 0.17
CA ILE A 33 -6.28 6.50 0.09
C ILE A 33 -6.98 7.68 -0.61
N ASN A 34 -7.69 7.41 -1.72
CA ASN A 34 -8.48 8.42 -2.40
C ASN A 34 -9.72 8.88 -1.62
N GLN A 35 -10.31 8.01 -0.79
CA GLN A 35 -11.38 8.39 0.11
C GLN A 35 -10.87 9.38 1.17
N ILE A 36 -9.69 9.11 1.76
CA ILE A 36 -9.02 10.01 2.68
C ILE A 36 -8.79 11.36 2.02
N TYR A 37 -8.21 11.39 0.81
CA TYR A 37 -7.98 12.64 0.04
C TYR A 37 -9.21 13.54 -0.02
N LYS A 38 -10.37 12.94 -0.36
CA LYS A 38 -11.64 13.67 -0.50
C LYS A 38 -12.10 14.25 0.84
N LEU A 39 -11.91 13.50 1.93
CA LEU A 39 -12.29 13.94 3.28
C LEU A 39 -11.36 15.06 3.78
N LEU A 40 -10.06 15.01 3.43
CA LEU A 40 -9.09 16.07 3.78
C LEU A 40 -9.52 17.44 3.26
N GLY A 41 -10.10 17.50 2.06
CA GLY A 41 -10.62 18.76 1.50
C GLY A 41 -11.64 19.45 2.40
N GLY A 42 -12.42 18.69 3.18
CA GLY A 42 -13.36 19.23 4.16
C GLY A 42 -12.70 19.82 5.40
N LEU A 43 -11.57 19.25 5.82
CA LEU A 43 -10.84 19.67 7.02
C LEU A 43 -10.06 20.98 6.82
N LEU A 44 -9.68 21.31 5.58
CA LEU A 44 -8.97 22.55 5.26
C LEU A 44 -9.80 23.81 5.54
N HIS A 45 -11.10 23.67 5.77
CA HIS A 45 -12.00 24.76 6.13
C HIS A 45 -12.24 24.90 7.65
N GLU A 46 -11.67 24.05 8.50
CA GLU A 46 -11.77 24.12 9.96
C GLU A 46 -10.46 24.72 10.55
N PRO A 47 -10.47 25.99 10.98
CA PRO A 47 -9.25 26.68 11.44
C PRO A 47 -8.55 25.97 12.60
N ARG A 48 -9.33 25.38 13.52
CA ARG A 48 -8.78 24.65 14.68
C ARG A 48 -7.92 23.45 14.27
N ILE A 49 -8.21 22.84 13.13
CA ILE A 49 -7.47 21.69 12.60
C ILE A 49 -6.25 22.17 11.81
N VAL A 50 -6.43 23.17 10.95
CA VAL A 50 -5.35 23.71 10.11
C VAL A 50 -4.23 24.37 10.93
N GLU A 51 -4.59 25.04 12.03
CA GLU A 51 -3.61 25.67 12.93
C GLU A 51 -2.89 24.66 13.83
N HIS A 52 -3.29 23.39 13.82
CA HIS A 52 -2.63 22.36 14.62
C HIS A 52 -1.29 21.96 14.01
N SER A 53 -0.22 22.04 14.81
CA SER A 53 1.13 21.65 14.38
C SER A 53 1.20 20.20 13.85
N GLY A 54 0.54 19.25 14.52
CA GLY A 54 0.49 17.84 14.08
C GLY A 54 -0.33 17.61 12.81
N PHE A 55 -1.21 18.53 12.40
CA PHE A 55 -1.99 18.35 11.17
C PHE A 55 -1.12 18.53 9.92
N GLY A 56 -0.12 19.42 9.98
CA GLY A 56 0.86 19.57 8.90
C GLY A 56 1.73 18.31 8.74
N GLU A 57 2.18 17.73 9.84
CA GLU A 57 2.94 16.47 9.86
C GLU A 57 2.09 15.32 9.32
N PHE A 58 0.84 15.21 9.77
CA PHE A 58 -0.13 14.26 9.24
C PHE A 58 -0.28 14.36 7.71
N LEU A 59 -0.50 15.56 7.17
CA LEU A 59 -0.65 15.75 5.72
C LEU A 59 0.61 15.32 4.96
N GLN A 60 1.80 15.66 5.47
CA GLN A 60 3.05 15.24 4.86
C GLN A 60 3.16 13.72 4.76
N GLN A 61 2.85 13.00 5.84
CA GLN A 61 2.93 11.54 5.89
C GLN A 61 1.90 10.89 4.97
N TYR A 62 0.69 11.44 4.94
CA TYR A 62 -0.33 11.02 3.97
C TYR A 62 0.13 11.17 2.51
N TYR A 63 0.78 12.30 2.16
CA TYR A 63 1.27 12.50 0.80
C TYR A 63 2.40 11.53 0.44
N LEU A 64 3.32 11.25 1.38
CA LEU A 64 4.40 10.29 1.17
C LEU A 64 3.84 8.88 0.99
N LEU A 65 2.89 8.45 1.83
CA LEU A 65 2.13 7.21 1.63
C LEU A 65 1.54 7.13 0.22
N ALA A 66 0.78 8.14 -0.20
CA ALA A 66 0.11 8.14 -1.50
C ALA A 66 1.12 8.06 -2.67
N GLN A 67 2.26 8.73 -2.53
CA GLN A 67 3.34 8.71 -3.53
C GLN A 67 3.98 7.32 -3.65
N HIS A 68 4.39 6.72 -2.54
CA HIS A 68 4.99 5.38 -2.54
C HIS A 68 4.00 4.33 -3.04
N HIS A 69 2.73 4.41 -2.61
CA HIS A 69 1.69 3.48 -3.04
C HIS A 69 1.38 3.56 -4.54
N PHE A 70 1.22 4.78 -5.08
CA PHE A 70 0.98 4.98 -6.51
C PHE A 70 2.14 4.43 -7.36
N THR A 71 3.37 4.67 -6.92
CA THR A 71 4.58 4.18 -7.60
C THR A 71 4.65 2.66 -7.54
N GLY A 72 4.35 2.07 -6.37
CA GLY A 72 4.28 0.62 -6.17
C GLY A 72 3.27 -0.06 -7.10
N ILE A 73 2.04 0.49 -7.23
CA ILE A 73 1.04 -0.03 -8.18
C ILE A 73 1.58 0.00 -9.62
N GLY A 74 2.18 1.13 -10.03
CA GLY A 74 2.74 1.28 -11.37
C GLY A 74 3.83 0.25 -11.66
N PHE A 75 4.73 0.04 -10.71
CA PHE A 75 5.79 -0.97 -10.78
C PHE A 75 5.20 -2.38 -10.89
N SER A 76 4.26 -2.76 -10.01
CA SER A 76 3.60 -4.08 -10.03
C SER A 76 2.92 -4.38 -11.36
N LYS A 77 2.19 -3.41 -11.91
CA LYS A 77 1.53 -3.54 -13.22
C LYS A 77 2.55 -3.69 -14.34
N ALA A 78 3.67 -2.97 -14.28
CA ALA A 78 4.74 -3.11 -15.26
C ALA A 78 5.31 -4.53 -15.23
N LEU A 79 5.63 -5.07 -14.05
CA LEU A 79 6.16 -6.44 -13.90
C LEU A 79 5.21 -7.52 -14.46
N ASP A 80 3.90 -7.41 -14.18
CA ASP A 80 2.90 -8.36 -14.71
C ASP A 80 2.83 -8.29 -16.25
N MET A 81 2.83 -7.08 -16.81
CA MET A 81 2.75 -6.86 -18.26
C MET A 81 3.96 -7.44 -19.01
N VAL A 82 5.16 -7.32 -18.44
CA VAL A 82 6.38 -7.87 -19.05
C VAL A 82 6.66 -9.32 -18.66
N GLN A 83 5.85 -9.90 -17.76
CA GLN A 83 6.03 -11.24 -17.19
C GLN A 83 7.42 -11.48 -16.57
N ILE A 84 8.04 -10.43 -16.03
CA ILE A 84 9.34 -10.51 -15.37
C ILE A 84 9.12 -10.67 -13.87
N TYR A 85 9.17 -11.92 -13.39
CA TYR A 85 9.02 -12.26 -11.98
C TYR A 85 10.38 -12.48 -11.31
N HIS A 86 11.32 -11.58 -11.55
CA HIS A 86 12.68 -11.73 -11.02
C HIS A 86 12.71 -11.27 -9.55
N TYR A 87 13.28 -12.12 -8.68
CA TYR A 87 13.38 -11.89 -7.23
C TYR A 87 13.84 -10.46 -6.89
N ALA A 88 14.98 -10.02 -7.45
CA ALA A 88 15.53 -8.69 -7.18
C ALA A 88 14.58 -7.51 -7.52
N PHE A 89 13.74 -7.64 -8.55
CA PHE A 89 12.79 -6.56 -8.87
C PHE A 89 11.60 -6.54 -7.90
N LEU A 90 11.16 -7.72 -7.45
CA LEU A 90 10.09 -7.84 -6.46
C LEU A 90 10.58 -7.46 -5.06
N GLU A 91 11.86 -7.69 -4.75
CA GLU A 91 12.49 -7.26 -3.50
C GLU A 91 12.57 -5.73 -3.46
N ASN A 92 13.02 -5.09 -4.54
CA ASN A 92 12.98 -3.62 -4.64
C ASN A 92 11.55 -3.07 -4.53
N LEU A 93 10.57 -3.72 -5.15
CA LEU A 93 9.16 -3.34 -5.02
C LEU A 93 8.68 -3.43 -3.56
N MET A 94 9.10 -4.47 -2.84
CA MET A 94 8.79 -4.64 -1.42
C MET A 94 9.40 -3.49 -0.61
N ASP A 95 10.71 -3.29 -0.71
CA ASP A 95 11.46 -2.39 0.16
C ASP A 95 11.15 -0.91 -0.14
N ASP A 96 11.24 -0.50 -1.40
CA ASP A 96 11.19 0.92 -1.78
C ASP A 96 9.76 1.48 -1.87
N HIS A 97 8.76 0.62 -1.95
CA HIS A 97 7.38 1.03 -2.19
C HIS A 97 6.40 0.45 -1.18
N VAL A 98 6.36 -0.87 -1.00
CA VAL A 98 5.37 -1.50 -0.12
C VAL A 98 5.65 -1.20 1.35
N LEU A 99 6.87 -1.43 1.83
CA LEU A 99 7.25 -1.16 3.22
C LEU A 99 7.31 0.33 3.50
N ALA A 100 7.87 1.12 2.60
CA ALA A 100 7.87 2.59 2.73
C ALA A 100 6.44 3.16 2.83
N ALA A 101 5.48 2.65 2.02
CA ALA A 101 4.08 3.03 2.15
C ALA A 101 3.51 2.66 3.53
N ALA A 102 3.81 1.45 4.03
CA ALA A 102 3.36 1.02 5.35
C ALA A 102 3.88 1.91 6.49
N GLU A 103 5.16 2.31 6.44
CA GLU A 103 5.75 3.21 7.44
C GLU A 103 5.04 4.58 7.45
N HIS A 104 4.80 5.16 6.27
CA HIS A 104 4.10 6.45 6.16
C HIS A 104 2.62 6.36 6.54
N LEU A 105 1.99 5.20 6.32
CA LEU A 105 0.63 4.89 6.75
C LEU A 105 0.51 4.88 8.28
N GLU A 106 1.38 4.13 8.96
CA GLU A 106 1.42 4.05 10.42
C GLU A 106 1.66 5.43 11.05
N GLU A 107 2.63 6.18 10.51
CA GLU A 107 2.93 7.52 11.01
C GLU A 107 1.76 8.49 10.79
N ALA A 108 1.08 8.42 9.63
CA ALA A 108 -0.12 9.23 9.38
C ALA A 108 -1.24 8.91 10.37
N ILE A 109 -1.47 7.64 10.68
CA ILE A 109 -2.46 7.21 11.70
C ILE A 109 -2.11 7.82 13.05
N ARG A 110 -0.86 7.69 13.49
CA ARG A 110 -0.40 8.23 14.78
C ARG A 110 -0.61 9.74 14.92
N GLN A 111 -0.30 10.48 13.85
CA GLN A 111 -0.46 11.94 13.84
C GLN A 111 -1.93 12.34 13.85
N LEU A 112 -2.78 11.62 13.11
CA LEU A 112 -4.22 11.82 13.13
C LEU A 112 -4.81 11.61 14.53
N GLU A 113 -4.41 10.53 15.20
CA GLU A 113 -4.87 10.24 16.57
C GLU A 113 -4.48 11.36 17.55
N THR A 114 -3.27 11.90 17.41
CA THR A 114 -2.80 13.03 18.22
C THR A 114 -3.67 14.27 17.99
N VAL A 115 -3.91 14.64 16.73
CA VAL A 115 -4.81 15.76 16.35
C VAL A 115 -6.22 15.55 16.91
N MET A 116 -6.75 14.32 16.87
CA MET A 116 -8.09 14.01 17.38
C MET A 116 -8.17 14.15 18.91
N ASN A 117 -7.11 13.79 19.62
CA ASN A 117 -7.07 13.81 21.08
C ASN A 117 -6.87 15.22 21.66
N ASP A 118 -5.99 16.03 21.06
CA ASP A 118 -5.59 17.32 21.63
C ASP A 118 -6.73 18.36 21.71
N PHE A 119 -7.74 18.25 20.84
CA PHE A 119 -8.87 19.18 20.81
C PHE A 119 -10.22 18.55 21.17
N GLY A 120 -10.24 17.28 21.62
CA GLY A 120 -11.49 16.55 21.81
C GLY A 120 -12.29 16.40 20.51
N LEU A 121 -11.61 16.39 19.37
CA LEU A 121 -12.20 16.28 18.02
C LEU A 121 -12.55 14.84 17.65
N GLN A 122 -12.54 13.93 18.61
CA GLN A 122 -12.97 12.53 18.48
C GLN A 122 -14.39 12.37 17.92
N HIS A 123 -15.22 13.42 18.02
CA HIS A 123 -16.59 13.45 17.50
C HIS A 123 -16.71 14.20 16.16
N ASN A 124 -15.62 14.74 15.62
CA ASN A 124 -15.62 15.34 14.30
C ASN A 124 -15.83 14.23 13.26
N ALA A 125 -16.98 14.24 12.60
CA ALA A 125 -17.37 13.18 11.67
C ALA A 125 -16.36 12.97 10.53
N GLN A 126 -15.68 14.01 10.05
CA GLN A 126 -14.67 13.88 8.99
C GLN A 126 -13.41 13.20 9.51
N LEU A 127 -12.92 13.58 10.69
CA LEU A 127 -11.75 12.92 11.30
C LEU A 127 -12.03 11.46 11.65
N VAL A 128 -13.23 11.14 12.14
CA VAL A 128 -13.66 9.75 12.38
C VAL A 128 -13.68 8.95 11.09
N LEU A 129 -14.24 9.50 10.01
CA LEU A 129 -14.27 8.82 8.70
C LEU A 129 -12.86 8.63 8.13
N ILE A 130 -11.97 9.62 8.30
CA ILE A 130 -10.57 9.50 7.88
C ILE A 130 -9.86 8.39 8.67
N SER A 131 -10.01 8.36 9.99
CA SER A 131 -9.44 7.29 10.83
C SER A 131 -9.95 5.91 10.43
N GLN A 132 -11.26 5.76 10.17
CA GLN A 132 -11.82 4.50 9.66
C GLN A 132 -11.24 4.12 8.29
N SER A 133 -11.10 5.06 7.36
CA SER A 133 -10.49 4.79 6.06
C SER A 133 -9.03 4.38 6.18
N PHE A 134 -8.28 4.95 7.13
CA PHE A 134 -6.92 4.53 7.41
C PHE A 134 -6.83 3.11 7.97
N ASN A 135 -7.69 2.74 8.92
CA ASN A 135 -7.71 1.37 9.46
C ASN A 135 -8.01 0.34 8.36
N MET A 136 -8.89 0.69 7.40
CA MET A 136 -9.17 -0.17 6.24
C MET A 136 -7.98 -0.25 5.28
N ALA A 137 -7.27 0.86 5.06
CA ALA A 137 -6.05 0.87 4.26
C ALA A 137 -4.96 0.01 4.91
N GLU A 138 -4.76 0.15 6.23
CA GLU A 138 -3.80 -0.62 7.01
C GLU A 138 -4.05 -2.13 6.93
N GLU A 139 -5.31 -2.57 7.09
CA GLU A 139 -5.63 -3.99 6.94
C GLU A 139 -5.28 -4.52 5.54
N VAL A 140 -5.45 -3.71 4.49
CA VAL A 140 -5.09 -4.11 3.13
C VAL A 140 -3.58 -4.07 2.92
N GLN A 141 -2.88 -3.08 3.47
CA GLN A 141 -1.42 -2.97 3.45
C GLN A 141 -0.75 -4.21 4.05
N PHE A 142 -1.27 -4.71 5.18
CA PHE A 142 -0.79 -5.97 5.76
C PHE A 142 -0.94 -7.16 4.80
N LYS A 143 -2.09 -7.28 4.12
CA LYS A 143 -2.32 -8.35 3.13
C LYS A 143 -1.39 -8.24 1.92
N ILE A 144 -1.05 -7.01 1.51
CA ILE A 144 -0.10 -6.76 0.42
C ILE A 144 1.30 -7.22 0.84
N ILE A 145 1.75 -6.84 2.05
CA ILE A 145 3.04 -7.28 2.60
C ILE A 145 3.10 -8.81 2.68
N GLU A 146 2.07 -9.45 3.26
CA GLU A 146 2.01 -10.92 3.36
C GLU A 146 2.06 -11.60 1.97
N GLY A 147 1.30 -11.08 1.00
CA GLY A 147 1.29 -11.63 -0.35
C GLY A 147 2.62 -11.46 -1.08
N MET A 148 3.29 -10.32 -0.88
CA MET A 148 4.61 -10.02 -1.43
C MET A 148 5.68 -10.94 -0.83
N ASP A 149 5.67 -11.11 0.50
CA ASP A 149 6.61 -12.01 1.19
C ASP A 149 6.42 -13.46 0.74
N GLN A 150 5.18 -13.92 0.56
CA GLN A 150 4.91 -15.25 -0.01
C GLN A 150 5.46 -15.40 -1.43
N LEU A 151 5.31 -14.38 -2.28
CA LEU A 151 5.82 -14.41 -3.65
C LEU A 151 7.36 -14.41 -3.69
N LEU A 152 8.00 -13.58 -2.86
CA LEU A 152 9.45 -13.53 -2.72
C LEU A 152 10.01 -14.85 -2.19
N ASN A 153 9.37 -15.42 -1.17
CA ASN A 153 9.76 -16.73 -0.63
C ASN A 153 9.69 -17.81 -1.70
N LEU A 154 8.63 -17.85 -2.52
CA LEU A 154 8.51 -18.81 -3.62
C LEU A 154 9.68 -18.68 -4.61
N LEU A 155 10.05 -17.46 -5.00
CA LEU A 155 11.14 -17.20 -5.93
C LEU A 155 12.53 -17.47 -5.35
N ARG A 156 12.73 -17.18 -4.05
CA ARG A 156 13.99 -17.46 -3.36
C ARG A 156 14.28 -18.96 -3.30
N HIS A 157 13.26 -19.78 -3.06
CA HIS A 157 13.44 -21.24 -3.07
C HIS A 157 13.85 -21.73 -4.46
N GLU A 158 13.29 -21.18 -5.53
CA GLU A 158 13.68 -21.55 -6.89
C GLU A 158 15.13 -21.20 -7.24
N GLN A 159 15.67 -20.09 -6.73
CA GLN A 159 17.08 -19.71 -6.94
C GLN A 159 18.09 -20.62 -6.23
N VAL A 160 17.65 -21.38 -5.21
CA VAL A 160 18.52 -22.28 -4.43
C VAL A 160 18.57 -23.70 -5.03
N TYR A 161 17.57 -24.08 -5.83
CA TYR A 161 17.46 -25.42 -6.43
C TYR A 161 17.81 -25.48 -7.93
N HIS A 162 18.24 -24.35 -8.52
CA HIS A 162 18.78 -24.25 -9.89
C HIS A 162 20.22 -23.77 -9.86
#